data_AF-A0A3C1EHA6-F1
#
_entry.id   AF-A0A3C1EHA6-F1
#
_cell.length_a   1.000
_cell.length_b   1.000
_cell.length_c   1.000
_cell.angle_alpha   90.00
_cell.angle_beta   90.00
_cell.angle_gamma   90.00
#
_symmetry.space_group_name_H-M   'P 1'
#
loop_
_entity.id
_entity.type
_entity.pdbx_description
1 polymer ?
#
loop_
_entity_poly.entity_id
_entity_poly.type
_entity_poly.pdbx_seq_one_letter_code
_entity_poly.pdbx_strand_id
1 'polypeptide(L)'
;MIKGNGLALCFALVLLAVAPPPGLAREPDLSAQARKCLQCHAKEGIRANFPEDGESVPARVVPAAFKVSVHGILDCTACHAAYLPEIHPKKRFRSREQFRAVTTSACRGCHSIGQIRGNPIHANFLKRESEGEAPVCTDCH
;
A
#
# COMPACT_ATOMS: atom_id res chain seq x y z
N MET A 1 -21.20 -29.52 -75.11
CA MET A 1 -19.78 -29.14 -75.37
C MET A 1 -19.76 -27.61 -75.36
N ILE A 2 -19.07 -26.83 -74.52
CA ILE A 2 -17.95 -26.98 -73.59
C ILE A 2 -18.15 -25.94 -72.45
N LYS A 3 -17.63 -26.28 -71.26
CA LYS A 3 -17.60 -25.53 -69.99
C LYS A 3 -16.88 -24.18 -70.09
N GLY A 4 -17.24 -23.24 -69.19
CA GLY A 4 -16.41 -22.08 -68.85
C GLY A 4 -16.76 -21.56 -67.44
N ASN A 5 -15.86 -21.80 -66.48
CA ASN A 5 -15.89 -21.30 -65.11
C ASN A 5 -15.74 -19.77 -65.05
N GLY A 6 -16.40 -19.14 -64.07
CA GLY A 6 -16.16 -17.74 -63.69
C GLY A 6 -16.44 -17.54 -62.20
N LEU A 7 -15.53 -18.01 -61.37
CA LEU A 7 -15.46 -17.76 -59.93
C LEU A 7 -14.87 -16.36 -59.70
N ALA A 8 -15.67 -15.40 -59.22
CA ALA A 8 -15.26 -14.09 -58.69
C ALA A 8 -16.54 -13.26 -58.45
N LEU A 9 -16.76 -12.45 -57.43
CA LEU A 9 -15.87 -11.87 -56.43
C LEU A 9 -16.78 -11.23 -55.34
N CYS A 10 -16.26 -11.16 -54.12
CA CYS A 10 -16.50 -10.08 -53.15
C CYS A 10 -17.85 -10.03 -52.41
N PHE A 11 -17.87 -10.82 -51.32
CA PHE A 11 -18.27 -10.37 -49.98
C PHE A 11 -18.13 -8.84 -49.80
N ALA A 12 -19.23 -8.10 -49.87
CA ALA A 12 -19.27 -6.70 -49.54
C ALA A 12 -19.79 -6.53 -48.10
N LEU A 13 -18.85 -6.18 -47.22
CA LEU A 13 -19.03 -5.21 -46.13
C LEU A 13 -20.11 -5.52 -45.08
N VAL A 14 -19.81 -6.46 -44.19
CA VAL A 14 -20.23 -6.36 -42.78
C VAL A 14 -19.04 -5.83 -41.98
N LEU A 15 -18.75 -4.53 -42.13
CA LEU A 15 -17.93 -3.79 -41.17
C LEU A 15 -18.87 -3.25 -40.08
N LEU A 16 -19.29 -4.13 -39.16
CA LEU A 16 -19.74 -3.67 -37.86
C LEU A 16 -18.54 -3.05 -37.15
N ALA A 17 -18.56 -1.73 -37.00
CA ALA A 17 -17.66 -1.02 -36.10
C ALA A 17 -17.98 -1.46 -34.65
N VAL A 18 -17.30 -2.50 -34.18
CA VAL A 18 -17.21 -2.80 -32.75
C VAL A 18 -16.25 -1.76 -32.17
N ALA A 19 -16.79 -0.62 -31.76
CA ALA A 19 -16.06 0.30 -30.91
C ALA A 19 -15.79 -0.45 -29.59
N PRO A 20 -14.53 -0.65 -29.17
CA PRO A 20 -14.26 -1.18 -27.85
C PRO A 20 -14.90 -0.24 -26.83
N PRO A 21 -15.58 -0.76 -25.78
CA PRO A 21 -16.09 0.10 -24.73
C PRO A 21 -14.92 0.97 -24.22
N PRO A 22 -15.15 2.25 -23.89
CA PRO A 22 -14.12 3.08 -23.28
C PRO A 22 -13.55 2.27 -22.12
N GLY A 23 -12.25 1.98 -22.20
CA GLY A 23 -11.58 1.15 -21.22
C GLY A 23 -11.81 1.79 -19.85
N LEU A 24 -12.69 1.18 -19.06
CA LEU A 24 -12.82 1.50 -17.65
C LEU A 24 -11.47 1.17 -17.06
N ALA A 25 -10.62 2.18 -16.89
CA ALA A 25 -9.41 2.05 -16.10
C ALA A 25 -9.85 1.47 -14.76
N ARG A 26 -9.49 0.21 -14.52
CA ARG A 26 -9.76 -0.45 -13.24
C ARG A 26 -9.07 0.41 -12.20
N GLU A 27 -9.83 1.12 -11.37
CA GLU A 27 -9.22 1.82 -10.25
C GLU A 27 -8.36 0.83 -9.47
N PRO A 28 -7.14 1.21 -9.06
CA PRO A 28 -6.28 0.34 -8.28
C PRO A 28 -7.06 -0.10 -7.05
N ASP A 29 -7.36 -1.38 -7.00
CA ASP A 29 -8.08 -2.00 -5.91
C ASP A 29 -7.06 -2.40 -4.83
N LEU A 30 -7.51 -2.49 -3.59
CA LEU A 30 -6.68 -2.96 -2.49
C LEU A 30 -6.16 -4.35 -2.82
N SER A 31 -4.92 -4.65 -2.44
CA SER A 31 -4.35 -5.97 -2.65
C SER A 31 -5.15 -7.05 -1.91
N ALA A 32 -5.05 -8.29 -2.37
CA ALA A 32 -5.70 -9.42 -1.71
C ALA A 32 -5.26 -9.55 -0.24
N GLN A 33 -3.99 -9.25 0.06
CA GLN A 33 -3.46 -9.27 1.42
C GLN A 33 -4.05 -8.14 2.28
N ALA A 34 -4.07 -6.90 1.76
CA ALA A 34 -4.64 -5.76 2.47
C ALA A 34 -6.11 -6.01 2.83
N ARG A 35 -6.88 -6.61 1.91
CA ARG A 35 -8.28 -7.00 2.18
C ARG A 35 -8.39 -7.98 3.35
N LYS A 36 -7.49 -8.95 3.50
CA LYS A 36 -7.49 -9.88 4.65
C LYS A 36 -7.30 -9.13 5.97
N CYS A 37 -6.30 -8.25 6.07
CA CYS A 37 -6.04 -7.45 7.27
C CYS A 37 -7.25 -6.56 7.63
N LEU A 38 -7.88 -5.96 6.62
CA LEU A 38 -9.02 -5.07 6.79
C LEU A 38 -10.31 -5.77 7.20
N GLN A 39 -10.41 -7.11 7.15
CA GLN A 39 -11.56 -7.84 7.71
C GLN A 39 -11.73 -7.60 9.22
N CYS A 40 -10.64 -7.28 9.91
CA CYS A 40 -10.63 -6.91 11.33
C CYS A 40 -10.25 -5.44 11.54
N HIS A 41 -9.20 -4.95 10.88
CA HIS A 41 -8.69 -3.59 11.12
C HIS A 41 -9.55 -2.47 10.53
N ALA A 42 -10.52 -2.74 9.66
CA ALA A 42 -11.47 -1.70 9.21
C ALA A 42 -12.57 -1.39 10.24
N LYS A 43 -12.77 -2.30 11.21
CA LYS A 43 -13.84 -2.24 12.20
C LYS A 43 -13.41 -1.42 13.42
N GLU A 44 -14.40 -0.84 14.09
CA GLU A 44 -14.20 -0.24 15.40
C GLU A 44 -13.88 -1.30 16.46
N GLY A 45 -13.28 -0.89 17.58
CA GLY A 45 -13.07 -1.74 18.75
C GLY A 45 -11.75 -2.53 18.78
N ILE A 46 -10.99 -2.58 17.69
CA ILE A 46 -9.60 -3.09 17.73
C ILE A 46 -8.69 -2.03 18.35
N ARG A 47 -7.97 -2.42 19.41
CA ARG A 47 -7.11 -1.49 20.16
C ARG A 47 -5.71 -2.07 20.36
N ALA A 48 -4.71 -1.21 20.28
CA ALA A 48 -3.34 -1.49 20.70
C ALA A 48 -3.12 -0.93 22.10
N ASN A 49 -2.45 -1.72 22.95
CA ASN A 49 -2.18 -1.35 24.34
C ASN A 49 -0.69 -1.08 24.53
N PHE A 50 -0.37 0.04 25.16
CA PHE A 50 0.99 0.46 25.46
C PHE A 50 1.11 0.68 26.98
N PRO A 51 1.78 -0.21 27.73
CA PRO A 51 1.80 -0.18 29.20
C PRO A 51 2.24 1.15 29.82
N GLU A 52 3.24 1.81 29.24
CA GLU A 52 3.79 3.07 29.76
C GLU A 52 2.89 4.27 29.45
N ASP A 53 2.09 4.20 28.39
CA ASP A 53 1.21 5.30 27.99
C ASP A 53 -0.11 5.28 28.75
N GLY A 54 -0.42 4.19 29.47
CA GLY A 54 -1.66 4.00 30.24
C GLY A 54 -2.94 3.90 29.40
N GLU A 55 -2.87 4.24 28.11
CA GLU A 55 -4.01 4.30 27.20
C GLU A 55 -3.94 3.24 26.10
N SER A 56 -5.12 2.76 25.73
CA SER A 56 -5.30 1.92 24.55
C SER A 56 -5.64 2.80 23.35
N VAL A 57 -4.89 2.70 22.27
CA VAL A 57 -5.17 3.46 21.03
C VAL A 57 -5.96 2.61 20.05
N PRO A 58 -6.90 3.20 19.29
CA PRO A 58 -7.54 2.49 18.19
C PRO A 58 -6.51 2.01 17.17
N ALA A 59 -6.55 0.74 16.80
CA ALA A 59 -5.75 0.17 15.72
C ALA A 59 -6.59 0.01 14.43
N ARG A 60 -7.58 0.89 14.26
CA ARG A 60 -8.46 0.93 13.10
C ARG A 60 -7.77 1.62 11.93
N VAL A 61 -7.96 1.07 10.74
CA VAL A 61 -7.56 1.65 9.46
C VAL A 61 -8.82 1.97 8.66
N VAL A 62 -8.93 3.19 8.14
CA VAL A 62 -10.04 3.58 7.25
C VAL A 62 -9.73 3.09 5.83
N PRO A 63 -10.46 2.11 5.27
CA PRO A 63 -10.09 1.51 3.98
C PRO A 63 -10.03 2.50 2.82
N ALA A 64 -10.99 3.43 2.77
CA ALA A 64 -11.03 4.45 1.73
C ALA A 64 -9.82 5.38 1.79
N ALA A 65 -9.41 5.81 2.98
CA ALA A 65 -8.24 6.67 3.18
C ALA A 65 -6.93 5.94 2.81
N PHE A 66 -6.79 4.67 3.20
CA PHE A 66 -5.63 3.87 2.82
C PHE A 66 -5.55 3.65 1.30
N LYS A 67 -6.67 3.29 0.66
CA LYS A 67 -6.76 3.02 -0.78
C LYS A 67 -6.27 4.19 -1.63
N VAL A 68 -6.61 5.42 -1.25
CA VAL A 68 -6.23 6.63 -2.01
C VAL A 68 -4.87 7.22 -1.60
N SER A 69 -4.21 6.65 -0.60
CA SER A 69 -2.87 7.08 -0.19
C SER A 69 -1.82 6.64 -1.22
N VAL A 70 -0.63 7.26 -1.16
CA VAL A 70 0.53 6.84 -1.97
C VAL A 70 0.95 5.39 -1.70
N HIS A 71 0.55 4.83 -0.56
CA HIS A 71 0.81 3.45 -0.16
C HIS A 71 -0.36 2.50 -0.42
N GLY A 72 -1.48 2.96 -1.01
CA GLY A 72 -2.67 2.15 -1.25
C GLY A 72 -2.46 0.98 -2.22
N ILE A 73 -1.37 1.03 -3.00
CA ILE A 73 -0.91 -0.04 -3.88
C ILE A 73 -0.14 -1.16 -3.14
N LEU A 74 0.21 -0.93 -1.88
CA LEU A 74 1.05 -1.84 -1.10
C LEU A 74 0.23 -2.80 -0.25
N ASP A 75 0.86 -3.95 -0.01
CA ASP A 75 0.47 -4.87 1.06
C ASP A 75 0.73 -4.26 2.44
N CYS A 76 -0.07 -4.61 3.45
CA CYS A 76 0.16 -4.18 4.82
C CYS A 76 1.53 -4.65 5.34
N THR A 77 1.99 -5.82 4.90
CA THR A 77 3.31 -6.38 5.24
C THR A 77 4.47 -5.57 4.71
N ALA A 78 4.27 -4.69 3.71
CA ALA A 78 5.34 -3.81 3.22
C ALA A 78 5.87 -2.90 4.34
N CYS A 79 5.00 -2.46 5.24
CA CYS A 79 5.39 -1.70 6.43
C CYS A 79 5.40 -2.58 7.69
N HIS A 80 4.43 -3.50 7.83
CA HIS A 80 4.29 -4.39 8.99
C HIS A 80 4.91 -5.77 8.74
N ALA A 81 6.20 -5.81 8.36
CA ALA A 81 6.89 -7.03 7.92
C ALA A 81 6.89 -8.19 8.93
N ALA A 82 6.67 -7.91 10.22
CA ALA A 82 6.62 -8.92 11.27
C ALA A 82 5.25 -9.61 11.43
N TYR A 83 4.24 -9.22 10.66
CA TYR A 83 2.86 -9.71 10.79
C TYR A 83 2.38 -10.30 9.48
N LEU A 84 1.80 -11.48 9.54
CA LEU A 84 1.05 -12.07 8.43
C LEU A 84 -0.41 -12.24 8.87
N PRO A 85 -1.39 -12.24 7.93
CA PRO A 85 -2.78 -12.48 8.29
C PRO A 85 -2.98 -13.78 9.08
N GLU A 86 -2.20 -14.82 8.74
CA GLU A 86 -2.24 -16.14 9.36
C GLU A 86 -1.34 -16.25 10.60
N ILE A 87 -0.31 -15.40 10.71
CA ILE A 87 0.65 -15.38 11.82
C ILE A 87 0.71 -13.96 12.38
N HIS A 88 -0.12 -13.71 13.39
CA HIS A 88 -0.26 -12.39 14.02
C HIS A 88 0.34 -12.40 15.45
N PRO A 89 1.68 -12.31 15.59
CA PRO A 89 2.33 -12.45 16.87
C PRO A 89 1.90 -11.34 17.84
N LYS A 90 1.72 -11.70 19.12
CA LYS A 90 1.45 -10.72 20.19
C LYS A 90 2.75 -10.04 20.61
N LYS A 91 3.33 -9.22 19.73
CA LYS A 91 4.42 -8.33 20.12
C LYS A 91 3.86 -7.22 21.01
N ARG A 92 4.55 -6.94 22.12
CA ARG A 92 4.20 -5.87 23.05
C ARG A 92 5.28 -4.81 22.96
N PHE A 93 4.87 -3.57 22.75
CA PHE A 93 5.73 -2.41 22.86
C PHE A 93 5.41 -1.71 24.17
N ARG A 94 6.44 -1.11 24.78
CA ARG A 94 6.29 -0.44 26.07
C ARG A 94 5.47 0.86 25.95
N SER A 95 5.72 1.60 24.87
CA SER A 95 5.08 2.88 24.55
C SER A 95 4.82 3.01 23.04
N ARG A 96 3.91 3.92 22.67
CA ARG A 96 3.65 4.33 21.29
C ARG A 96 4.89 4.86 20.62
N GLU A 97 5.69 5.63 21.34
CA GLU A 97 6.93 6.19 20.82
C GLU A 97 7.89 5.08 20.41
N GLN A 98 8.08 4.07 21.25
CA GLN A 98 8.90 2.90 20.92
C GLN A 98 8.37 2.20 19.66
N PHE A 99 7.05 1.99 19.57
CA PHE A 99 6.44 1.35 18.40
C PHE A 99 6.70 2.14 17.11
N ARG A 100 6.51 3.46 17.15
CA ARG A 100 6.72 4.34 16.00
C ARG A 100 8.19 4.36 15.59
N ALA A 101 9.11 4.50 16.54
CA ALA A 101 10.56 4.49 16.30
C ALA A 101 11.03 3.18 15.64
N VAL A 102 10.56 2.02 16.13
CA VAL A 102 10.90 0.72 15.52
C VAL A 102 10.31 0.61 14.11
N THR A 103 9.08 1.07 13.90
CA THR A 103 8.36 0.95 12.62
C THR A 103 8.93 1.90 11.55
N THR A 104 9.57 3.01 11.93
CA THR A 104 10.30 3.92 11.03
C THR A 104 11.27 3.18 10.10
N SER A 105 11.89 2.10 10.58
CA SER A 105 12.82 1.29 9.78
C SER A 105 12.19 0.74 8.49
N ALA A 106 10.88 0.46 8.48
CA ALA A 106 10.18 -0.07 7.32
C ALA A 106 10.12 0.93 6.16
N CYS A 107 10.05 2.23 6.45
CA CYS A 107 10.07 3.28 5.43
C CYS A 107 11.34 3.20 4.56
N ARG A 108 12.47 2.78 5.15
CA ARG A 108 13.77 2.69 4.48
C ARG A 108 13.90 1.51 3.53
N GLY A 109 12.94 0.57 3.55
CA GLY A 109 12.86 -0.49 2.56
C GLY A 109 12.63 0.05 1.14
N CYS A 110 11.94 1.19 1.01
CA CYS A 110 11.66 1.84 -0.27
C CYS A 110 12.26 3.26 -0.37
N HIS A 111 12.33 4.01 0.74
CA HIS A 111 12.94 5.33 0.78
C HIS A 111 14.40 5.23 1.23
N SER A 112 15.31 5.13 0.27
CA SER A 112 16.73 4.98 0.60
C SER A 112 17.28 6.20 1.34
N ILE A 113 18.26 5.99 2.21
CA ILE A 113 18.94 7.08 2.94
C ILE A 113 19.55 8.09 1.95
N GLY A 114 20.03 7.63 0.78
CA GLY A 114 20.56 8.51 -0.26
C GLY A 114 19.52 9.49 -0.79
N GLN A 115 18.30 9.00 -1.10
CA GLN A 115 17.19 9.85 -1.54
C GLN A 115 16.73 10.79 -0.43
N ILE A 116 16.56 10.26 0.79
CA ILE A 116 16.08 11.03 1.95
C ILE A 116 17.04 12.18 2.26
N ARG A 117 18.35 11.92 2.28
CA ARG A 117 19.40 12.90 2.59
C ARG A 117 19.44 14.09 1.61
N GLY A 118 18.86 13.97 0.42
CA GLY A 118 18.78 15.06 -0.55
C GLY A 118 18.03 16.31 -0.06
N ASN A 119 17.16 16.18 0.95
CA ASN A 119 16.51 17.31 1.59
C ASN A 119 17.30 17.77 2.84
N PRO A 120 17.62 19.07 3.00
CA PRO A 120 18.37 19.57 4.16
C PRO A 120 17.73 19.29 5.52
N ILE A 121 16.39 19.32 5.61
CA ILE A 121 15.65 19.00 6.84
C ILE A 121 15.86 17.54 7.20
N HIS A 122 15.70 16.63 6.22
CA HIS A 122 15.95 15.21 6.44
C HIS A 122 17.42 14.94 6.78
N ALA A 123 18.37 15.60 6.12
CA ALA A 123 19.80 15.46 6.42
C ALA A 123 20.12 15.84 7.88
N ASN A 124 19.46 16.89 8.41
CA ASN A 124 19.59 17.27 9.81
C ASN A 124 19.04 16.18 10.75
N PHE A 125 17.85 15.64 10.48
CA PHE A 125 17.29 14.55 11.29
C PHE A 125 18.14 13.28 11.23
N LEU A 126 18.69 12.92 10.06
CA LEU A 126 19.60 11.79 9.93
C LEU A 126 20.92 11.99 10.70
N LYS A 127 21.41 13.24 10.81
CA LYS A 127 22.56 13.56 11.66
C LYS A 127 22.21 13.37 13.14
N ARG A 128 21.06 13.88 13.59
CA ARG A 128 20.58 13.72 14.98
C ARG A 128 20.33 12.26 15.33
N GLU A 129 19.87 11.45 14.38
CA GLU A 129 19.74 10.00 14.56
C GLU A 129 21.10 9.34 14.83
N SER A 130 22.15 9.75 14.12
CA SER A 130 23.52 9.26 14.40
C SER A 130 24.04 9.67 15.78
N GLU A 131 23.42 10.67 16.41
CA GLU A 131 23.71 11.16 17.76
C GLU A 131 22.81 10.52 18.83
N GLY A 132 21.96 9.57 18.44
CA GLY A 132 21.14 8.75 19.35
C GLY A 132 19.66 9.12 19.40
N GLU A 133 19.21 10.10 18.60
CA GLU A 133 17.79 10.38 18.47
C GLU A 133 17.06 9.34 17.60
N ALA A 134 15.73 9.26 17.72
CA ALA A 134 14.90 8.35 16.94
C ALA A 134 13.85 9.13 16.13
N PRO A 135 14.24 9.78 15.02
CA PRO A 135 13.29 10.52 14.20
C PRO A 135 12.21 9.59 13.64
N VAL A 136 10.95 10.02 13.75
CA VAL A 136 9.80 9.24 13.28
C VAL A 136 9.28 9.87 11.99
N CYS A 137 9.32 9.13 10.88
CA CYS A 137 8.85 9.62 9.58
C CYS A 137 7.38 10.07 9.65
N THR A 138 6.56 9.36 10.42
CA THR A 138 5.13 9.64 10.57
C THR A 138 4.78 10.79 11.49
N ASP A 139 5.77 11.52 12.02
CA ASP A 139 5.50 12.84 12.59
C ASP A 139 5.18 13.87 11.50
N CYS A 140 5.60 13.63 10.25
CA CYS A 140 5.41 14.54 9.12
C CYS A 140 4.72 13.91 7.88
N HIS A 141 4.82 12.58 7.69
CA HIS A 141 4.35 11.86 6.48
C HIS A 141 3.36 10.74 6.79
#